data_AF-A0A399RCM4-F1
#
_entry.id   AF-A0A399RCM4-F1
#
_cell.length_a   1.000
_cell.length_b   1.000
_cell.length_c   1.000
_cell.angle_alpha   90.00
_cell.angle_beta   90.00
_cell.angle_gamma   90.00
#
_symmetry.space_group_name_H-M   'P 1'
#
loop_
_entity.id
_entity.type
_entity.pdbx_description
1 polymer ?
#
loop_
_entity_poly.entity_id
_entity_poly.type
_entity_poly.pdbx_seq_one_letter_code
_entity_poly.pdbx_strand_id
1 'polypeptide(L)'
;MRTIALFLVQLAGVLNGDDMRIKPLIAFYLIAGFVFVAFSGRAEGMGAPRYLIAPFALLAIGHLAFLVFQAVRVSSRAGLLSGAALLLHVIAPAIFLLCLFIGLQIDRFSERYSMRIGDTLVKQVAAYEEANGYCPASLEQVLGEGQQLPSPILRASSFRLDGCTVWFESTLFTTCRRSTGSNEWLCSD
;
A
#
# COMPACT_ATOMS: atom_id res chain seq x y z
N MET A 1 -3.21 -17.80 3.41
CA MET A 1 -1.88 -18.45 3.26
C MET A 1 -1.85 -19.49 2.13
N ARG A 2 -2.84 -20.39 1.99
CA ARG A 2 -2.93 -21.39 0.90
C ARG A 2 -2.86 -20.81 -0.53
N THR A 3 -3.44 -19.63 -0.74
CA THR A 3 -3.47 -18.94 -2.05
C THR A 3 -2.11 -18.38 -2.47
N ILE A 4 -1.28 -17.97 -1.50
CA ILE A 4 0.06 -17.42 -1.75
C ILE A 4 1.03 -18.55 -2.12
N ALA A 5 0.91 -19.70 -1.45
CA ALA A 5 1.71 -20.88 -1.77
C ALA A 5 1.42 -21.41 -3.19
N LEU A 6 0.15 -21.39 -3.62
CA LEU A 6 -0.23 -21.75 -4.98
C LEU A 6 0.31 -20.78 -6.03
N PHE A 7 0.32 -19.47 -5.74
CA PHE A 7 0.91 -18.46 -6.62
C PHE A 7 2.43 -18.63 -6.76
N LEU A 8 3.13 -18.92 -5.65
CA LEU A 8 4.58 -19.16 -5.66
C LEU A 8 4.96 -20.46 -6.38
N VAL A 9 4.16 -21.51 -6.25
CA VAL A 9 4.37 -22.79 -6.96
C VAL A 9 4.09 -22.64 -8.45
N GLN A 10 3.05 -21.88 -8.84
CA GLN A 10 2.79 -21.57 -10.26
C GLN A 10 3.88 -20.66 -10.85
N LEU A 11 4.39 -19.70 -10.08
CA LEU A 11 5.52 -18.86 -10.48
C LEU A 11 6.80 -19.70 -10.67
N ALA A 12 7.07 -20.65 -9.78
CA ALA A 12 8.20 -21.59 -9.88
C ALA A 12 8.07 -22.56 -11.07
N GLY A 13 6.85 -23.03 -11.38
CA GLY A 13 6.58 -23.86 -12.55
C GLY A 13 6.78 -23.10 -13.87
N VAL A 14 6.45 -21.81 -13.89
CA VAL A 14 6.69 -20.91 -15.04
C VAL A 14 8.19 -20.59 -15.20
N LEU A 15 8.97 -20.59 -14.11
CA LEU A 15 10.42 -20.36 -14.10
C LEU A 15 11.28 -21.55 -14.54
N ASN A 16 10.76 -22.79 -14.48
CA ASN A 16 11.54 -24.03 -14.71
C ASN A 16 11.33 -24.69 -16.09
N GLY A 17 10.61 -24.07 -17.02
CA GLY A 17 10.47 -24.59 -18.38
C GLY A 17 11.67 -24.25 -19.24
N ASP A 18 12.38 -25.27 -19.76
CA ASP A 18 13.65 -25.18 -20.52
C ASP A 18 13.64 -24.27 -21.76
N ASP A 19 12.47 -23.78 -22.21
CA ASP A 19 12.33 -22.86 -23.36
C ASP A 19 11.86 -21.44 -23.01
N MET A 20 11.52 -21.17 -21.73
CA MET A 20 11.13 -19.84 -21.28
C MET A 20 12.23 -19.24 -20.43
N ARG A 21 13.24 -18.67 -21.09
CA ARG A 21 14.01 -17.56 -20.48
C ARG A 21 13.02 -16.42 -20.21
N ILE A 22 12.36 -16.43 -19.05
CA ILE A 22 11.59 -15.30 -18.57
C ILE A 22 12.55 -14.13 -18.60
N LYS A 23 12.29 -13.18 -19.50
CA LYS A 23 13.17 -12.04 -19.66
C LYS A 23 13.23 -11.35 -18.29
N PRO A 24 14.41 -10.97 -17.78
CA PRO A 24 14.58 -10.40 -16.44
C PRO A 24 13.56 -9.30 -16.10
N LEU A 25 13.13 -8.55 -17.11
CA LEU A 25 12.12 -7.51 -17.02
C LEU A 25 10.71 -8.01 -16.65
N ILE A 26 10.27 -9.17 -17.12
CA ILE A 26 8.98 -9.78 -16.75
C ILE A 26 9.02 -10.21 -15.28
N ALA A 27 10.07 -10.92 -14.88
CA ALA A 27 10.25 -11.35 -13.50
C ALA A 27 10.28 -10.14 -12.55
N PHE A 28 10.97 -9.07 -12.96
CA PHE A 28 10.99 -7.81 -12.23
C PHE A 28 9.59 -7.24 -11.98
N TYR A 29 8.73 -7.11 -13.00
CA TYR A 29 7.37 -6.59 -12.81
C TYR A 29 6.53 -7.43 -11.85
N LEU A 30 6.62 -8.77 -11.95
CA LEU A 30 5.84 -9.67 -11.09
C LEU A 30 6.31 -9.59 -9.64
N ILE A 31 7.62 -9.61 -9.41
CA ILE A 31 8.21 -9.48 -8.06
C ILE A 31 7.88 -8.10 -7.48
N ALA A 32 8.04 -7.03 -8.28
CA ALA A 32 7.73 -5.67 -7.90
C ALA A 32 6.25 -5.52 -7.49
N GLY A 33 5.32 -6.08 -8.28
CA GLY A 33 3.89 -6.05 -7.98
C GLY A 33 3.54 -6.80 -6.70
N PHE A 34 4.13 -7.99 -6.52
CA PHE A 34 3.94 -8.77 -5.30
C PHE A 34 4.45 -8.04 -4.05
N VAL A 35 5.68 -7.52 -4.10
CA VAL A 35 6.27 -6.77 -2.99
C VAL A 35 5.42 -5.53 -2.68
N PHE A 36 4.92 -4.83 -3.69
CA PHE A 36 4.07 -3.66 -3.45
C PHE A 36 2.79 -4.01 -2.68
N VAL A 37 2.07 -5.05 -3.10
CA VAL A 37 0.83 -5.48 -2.42
C VAL A 37 1.12 -6.06 -1.03
N ALA A 38 2.18 -6.86 -0.89
CA ALA A 38 2.51 -7.52 0.37
C ALA A 38 2.81 -6.54 1.52
N PHE A 39 3.32 -5.36 1.19
CA PHE A 39 3.63 -4.31 2.16
C PHE A 39 2.51 -3.25 2.27
N SER A 40 1.43 -3.36 1.48
CA SER A 40 0.28 -2.46 1.57
C SER A 40 -0.49 -2.57 2.89
N GLY A 41 -0.96 -1.42 3.39
CA GLY A 41 -1.64 -1.32 4.68
C GLY A 41 -0.70 -1.43 5.89
N ARG A 42 0.59 -1.10 5.73
CA ARG A 42 1.59 -1.04 6.81
C ARG A 42 2.01 0.42 7.00
N ALA A 43 2.22 0.84 8.25
CA ALA A 43 2.95 2.08 8.52
C ALA A 43 4.40 1.91 8.07
N GLU A 44 4.91 2.88 7.31
CA GLU A 44 6.18 2.77 6.61
C GLU A 44 7.10 3.94 6.95
N GLY A 45 8.24 3.62 7.56
CA GLY A 45 9.38 4.53 7.76
C GLY A 45 10.52 4.30 6.74
N MET A 46 11.69 4.90 6.99
CA MET A 46 12.87 4.83 6.08
C MET A 46 13.29 3.40 5.81
N GLY A 47 13.07 2.94 4.58
CA GLY A 47 13.43 1.61 4.12
C GLY A 47 12.28 0.77 3.53
N ALA A 48 11.07 1.32 3.39
CA ALA A 48 9.96 0.59 2.79
C ALA A 48 10.25 0.15 1.34
N PRO A 49 10.22 -1.17 1.03
CA PRO A 49 10.49 -1.70 -0.31
C PRO A 49 9.58 -1.09 -1.40
N ARG A 50 8.38 -0.63 -1.02
CA ARG A 50 7.39 -0.06 -1.94
C ARG A 50 7.82 1.26 -2.55
N TYR A 51 8.59 2.08 -1.81
CA TYR A 51 9.09 3.36 -2.30
C TYR A 51 10.15 3.18 -3.38
N LEU A 52 10.96 2.12 -3.28
CA LEU A 52 11.92 1.75 -4.32
C LEU A 52 11.20 1.29 -5.60
N ILE A 53 10.00 0.72 -5.46
CA ILE A 53 9.28 0.08 -6.57
C ILE A 53 8.35 1.06 -7.32
N ALA A 54 7.74 2.01 -6.60
CA ALA A 54 6.75 2.93 -7.18
C ALA A 54 7.26 3.72 -8.42
N PRO A 55 8.52 4.22 -8.48
CA PRO A 55 9.04 4.92 -9.66
C PRO A 55 9.05 4.07 -10.94
N PHE A 56 9.14 2.74 -10.81
CA PHE A 56 9.12 1.84 -11.96
C PHE A 56 7.73 1.72 -12.62
N ALA A 57 6.68 2.32 -12.05
CA ALA A 57 5.38 2.46 -12.70
C ALA A 57 5.49 3.15 -14.06
N LEU A 58 6.30 4.22 -14.16
CA LEU A 58 6.51 4.94 -15.41
C LEU A 58 7.19 4.06 -16.47
N LEU A 59 8.15 3.23 -16.04
CA LEU A 59 8.79 2.25 -16.91
C LEU A 59 7.78 1.21 -17.44
N ALA A 60 6.88 0.73 -16.58
CA ALA A 60 5.84 -0.21 -16.98
C ALA A 60 4.82 0.41 -17.96
N ILE A 61 4.41 1.65 -17.73
CA ILE A 61 3.52 2.40 -18.64
C ILE A 61 4.20 2.59 -20.00
N GLY A 62 5.45 3.07 -20.01
CA GLY A 62 6.21 3.24 -21.25
C GLY A 62 6.41 1.94 -22.01
N HIS A 63 6.67 0.85 -21.29
CA HIS A 63 6.81 -0.48 -21.89
C HIS A 63 5.49 -0.98 -22.49
N LEU A 64 4.36 -0.81 -21.80
CA LEU A 64 3.03 -1.10 -22.36
C LEU A 64 2.73 -0.29 -23.61
N ALA A 65 2.98 1.03 -23.57
CA ALA A 65 2.77 1.91 -24.72
C ALA A 65 3.60 1.47 -25.95
N PHE A 66 4.85 1.08 -25.72
CA PHE A 66 5.74 0.56 -26.76
C PHE A 66 5.22 -0.77 -27.35
N LEU A 67 4.76 -1.70 -26.51
CA LEU A 67 4.19 -2.97 -26.97
C LEU A 67 2.90 -2.78 -27.77
N VAL A 68 2.03 -1.86 -27.32
CA VAL A 68 0.80 -1.49 -28.06
C VAL A 68 1.16 -0.88 -29.40
N PHE A 69 2.11 0.05 -29.45
CA PHE A 69 2.57 0.66 -30.70
C PHE A 69 3.13 -0.39 -31.68
N GLN A 70 3.95 -1.33 -31.19
CA GLN A 70 4.44 -2.42 -32.01
C GLN A 70 3.31 -3.31 -32.52
N ALA A 71 2.36 -3.69 -31.67
CA ALA A 71 1.22 -4.52 -32.06
C ALA A 71 0.39 -3.86 -33.18
N VAL A 72 0.10 -2.56 -33.06
CA VAL A 72 -0.61 -1.78 -34.08
C VAL A 72 0.20 -1.74 -35.39
N ARG A 73 1.49 -1.43 -35.31
CA ARG A 73 2.37 -1.33 -36.48
C ARG A 73 2.56 -2.67 -37.21
N VAL A 74 2.69 -3.77 -36.47
CA VAL A 74 2.86 -5.12 -37.04
C VAL A 74 1.55 -5.63 -37.64
N SER A 75 0.42 -5.44 -36.96
CA SER A 75 -0.92 -5.75 -37.47
C SER A 75 -1.20 -5.03 -38.80
N SER A 76 -0.69 -3.81 -38.96
CA SER A 76 -0.82 -3.05 -40.22
C SER A 76 0.08 -3.54 -41.38
N ARG A 77 1.04 -4.44 -41.14
CA ARG A 77 2.08 -4.82 -42.13
C ARG A 77 2.25 -6.31 -42.38
N ALA A 78 1.84 -7.20 -41.48
CA ALA A 78 2.01 -8.65 -41.67
C ALA A 78 0.93 -9.43 -40.91
N GLY A 79 0.37 -10.45 -41.56
CA GLY A 79 -0.58 -11.39 -40.96
C GLY A 79 0.00 -12.04 -39.70
N LEU A 80 -0.79 -11.96 -38.61
CA LEU A 80 -0.69 -12.66 -37.32
C LEU A 80 0.65 -13.36 -37.01
N LEU A 81 1.55 -12.62 -36.36
CA LEU A 81 2.62 -13.22 -35.55
C LEU A 81 2.02 -13.86 -34.29
N SER A 82 2.61 -14.99 -33.87
CA SER A 82 2.15 -15.85 -32.76
C SER A 82 1.84 -15.06 -31.47
N GLY A 83 0.55 -14.99 -31.11
CA GLY A 83 0.04 -14.12 -30.04
C GLY A 83 0.49 -14.48 -28.61
N ALA A 84 0.94 -15.71 -28.37
CA ALA A 84 1.25 -16.18 -27.01
C ALA A 84 2.44 -15.46 -26.34
N ALA A 85 3.52 -15.21 -27.07
CA ALA A 85 4.69 -14.53 -26.53
C ALA A 85 4.45 -13.01 -26.31
N LEU A 86 3.67 -12.38 -27.18
CA LEU A 86 3.29 -10.97 -27.07
C LEU A 86 2.36 -10.75 -25.86
N LEU A 87 1.43 -11.68 -25.61
CA LEU A 87 0.52 -11.65 -24.46
C LEU A 87 1.28 -11.60 -23.13
N LEU A 88 2.31 -12.43 -22.94
CA LEU A 88 3.09 -12.44 -21.69
C LEU A 88 3.82 -11.11 -21.44
N HIS A 89 4.31 -10.47 -22.50
CA HIS A 89 4.96 -9.16 -22.43
C HIS A 89 4.02 -8.02 -22.05
N VAL A 90 2.73 -8.13 -22.39
CA VAL A 90 1.69 -7.16 -22.00
C VAL A 90 1.16 -7.45 -20.60
N ILE A 91 0.93 -8.72 -20.26
CA ILE A 91 0.32 -9.13 -19.00
C ILE A 91 1.17 -8.74 -17.80
N ALA A 92 2.49 -8.94 -17.85
CA ALA A 92 3.36 -8.68 -16.69
C ALA A 92 3.38 -7.21 -16.22
N PRO A 93 3.65 -6.20 -17.08
CA PRO A 93 3.57 -4.80 -16.68
C PRO A 93 2.13 -4.38 -16.32
N ALA A 94 1.10 -4.96 -16.98
CA ALA A 94 -0.29 -4.68 -16.62
C ALA A 94 -0.64 -5.20 -15.21
N ILE A 95 -0.20 -6.41 -14.84
CA ILE A 95 -0.34 -6.96 -13.49
C ILE A 95 0.37 -6.07 -12.49
N PHE A 96 1.60 -5.62 -12.80
CA PHE A 96 2.33 -4.71 -11.91
C PHE A 96 1.57 -3.40 -11.66
N LEU A 97 1.04 -2.76 -12.71
CA LEU A 97 0.23 -1.55 -12.57
C LEU A 97 -1.06 -1.80 -11.77
N LEU A 98 -1.71 -2.96 -11.97
CA LEU A 98 -2.87 -3.35 -11.19
C LEU A 98 -2.53 -3.55 -9.71
N CYS A 99 -1.40 -4.20 -9.41
CA CYS A 99 -0.88 -4.36 -8.05
C CYS A 99 -0.60 -3.02 -7.38
N LEU A 100 0.00 -2.06 -8.09
CA LEU A 100 0.20 -0.70 -7.61
C LEU A 100 -1.14 -0.03 -7.27
N PHE A 101 -2.10 -0.09 -8.19
CA PHE A 101 -3.42 0.49 -7.99
C PHE A 101 -4.11 -0.11 -6.76
N ILE A 102 -4.17 -1.44 -6.65
CA ILE A 102 -4.79 -2.13 -5.51
C ILE A 102 -4.08 -1.78 -4.21
N GLY A 103 -2.74 -1.78 -4.20
CA GLY A 103 -1.97 -1.44 -3.00
C GLY A 103 -2.26 -0.03 -2.48
N LEU A 104 -2.34 0.96 -3.38
CA LEU A 104 -2.71 2.33 -3.03
C LEU A 104 -4.14 2.41 -2.47
N GLN A 105 -5.08 1.60 -2.96
CA GLN A 105 -6.44 1.54 -2.39
C GLN A 105 -6.44 0.94 -0.98
N ILE A 106 -5.61 -0.09 -0.73
CA ILE A 106 -5.45 -0.69 0.61
C ILE A 106 -4.89 0.35 1.58
N ASP A 107 -3.87 1.10 1.18
CA ASP A 107 -3.28 2.16 2.01
C ASP A 107 -4.30 3.22 2.38
N ARG A 108 -5.00 3.79 1.38
CA ARG A 108 -6.05 4.80 1.58
C ARG A 108 -7.21 4.28 2.43
N PHE A 109 -7.53 2.99 2.32
CA PHE A 109 -8.55 2.37 3.16
C PHE A 109 -8.07 2.27 4.61
N SER A 110 -6.89 1.71 4.83
CA SER A 110 -6.31 1.54 6.17
C SER A 110 -6.08 2.87 6.88
N GLU A 111 -5.62 3.90 6.17
CA GLU A 111 -5.45 5.25 6.71
C GLU A 111 -6.80 5.86 7.12
N ARG A 112 -7.80 5.89 6.23
CA ARG A 112 -9.14 6.43 6.55
C ARG A 112 -9.83 5.68 7.68
N TYR A 113 -9.60 4.38 7.81
CA TYR A 113 -10.16 3.60 8.90
C TYR A 113 -9.41 3.87 10.21
N SER A 114 -8.08 4.04 10.15
CA SER A 114 -7.27 4.47 11.30
C SER A 114 -7.69 5.86 11.79
N MET A 115 -7.92 6.82 10.89
CA MET A 115 -8.48 8.14 11.24
C MET A 115 -9.84 8.02 11.95
N ARG A 116 -10.73 7.15 11.47
CA ARG A 116 -12.04 6.91 12.12
C ARG A 116 -11.92 6.32 13.52
N ILE A 117 -10.96 5.41 13.75
CA ILE A 117 -10.66 4.92 15.10
C ILE A 117 -10.11 6.07 15.94
N GLY A 118 -9.17 6.84 15.40
CA GLY A 118 -8.57 8.00 16.04
C GLY A 118 -9.60 9.09 16.40
N ASP A 119 -10.65 9.28 15.60
CA ASP A 119 -11.73 10.23 15.91
C ASP A 119 -12.45 9.87 17.22
N THR A 120 -12.56 8.56 17.52
CA THR A 120 -13.10 8.09 18.80
C THR A 120 -12.18 8.46 19.95
N LEU A 121 -10.86 8.30 19.77
CA LEU A 121 -9.85 8.69 20.77
C LEU A 121 -9.83 10.21 20.98
N VAL A 122 -9.88 11.01 19.92
CA VAL A 122 -9.93 12.48 20.01
C VAL A 122 -11.16 12.93 20.81
N LYS A 123 -12.32 12.30 20.61
CA LYS A 123 -13.53 12.60 21.41
C LYS A 123 -13.36 12.26 22.89
N GLN A 124 -12.70 11.14 23.20
CA GLN A 124 -12.43 10.75 24.59
C GLN A 124 -11.46 11.72 25.26
N VAL A 125 -10.40 12.14 24.55
CA VAL A 125 -9.46 13.16 25.00
C VAL A 125 -10.17 14.50 25.23
N ALA A 126 -11.03 14.93 24.30
CA ALA A 126 -11.80 16.16 24.44
C ALA A 126 -12.76 16.12 25.64
N ALA A 127 -13.46 15.01 25.85
CA ALA A 127 -14.35 14.84 27.00
C ALA A 127 -13.58 14.84 28.33
N TYR A 128 -12.37 14.27 28.36
CA TYR A 128 -11.50 14.32 29.52
C TYR A 128 -11.01 15.75 29.80
N GLU A 129 -10.58 16.47 28.76
CA GLU A 129 -10.16 17.87 28.84
C GLU A 129 -11.29 18.76 29.37
N GLU A 130 -12.52 18.59 28.87
CA GLU A 130 -13.69 19.33 29.33
C GLU A 130 -14.02 19.04 30.81
N ALA A 131 -13.92 17.77 31.24
CA ALA A 131 -14.24 17.37 32.60
C ALA A 131 -13.20 17.80 33.64
N ASN A 132 -11.91 17.83 33.26
CA ASN A 132 -10.80 18.04 34.19
C ASN A 132 -10.11 19.40 34.04
N GLY A 133 -10.31 20.09 32.92
CA GLY A 133 -9.66 21.36 32.58
C GLY A 133 -8.20 21.23 32.11
N TYR A 134 -7.72 20.00 31.84
CA TYR A 134 -6.37 19.74 31.32
C TYR A 134 -6.35 18.47 30.44
N CYS A 135 -5.37 18.40 29.54
CA CYS A 135 -5.17 17.23 28.67
C CYS A 135 -4.71 16.00 29.47
N PRO A 136 -5.19 14.79 29.15
CA PRO A 136 -4.69 13.56 29.77
C PRO A 136 -3.20 13.39 29.47
N ALA A 137 -2.46 12.75 30.38
CA ALA A 137 -1.03 12.47 30.17
C ALA A 137 -0.80 11.31 29.19
N SER A 138 -1.79 10.43 29.01
CA SER A 138 -1.72 9.31 28.07
C SER A 138 -3.11 8.87 27.59
N LEU A 139 -3.18 8.10 26.50
CA LEU A 139 -4.46 7.58 25.99
C LEU A 139 -5.07 6.53 26.93
N GLU A 140 -4.26 5.85 27.72
CA GLU A 140 -4.72 4.89 28.72
C GLU A 140 -5.48 5.56 29.86
N GLN A 141 -5.24 6.85 30.14
CA GLN A 141 -5.99 7.58 31.17
C GLN A 141 -7.42 7.93 30.76
N VAL A 142 -7.68 8.04 29.45
CA VAL A 142 -9.03 8.28 28.92
C VAL A 142 -9.78 6.99 28.62
N LEU A 143 -9.07 5.86 28.57
CA LEU A 143 -9.65 4.54 28.49
C LEU A 143 -9.89 4.01 29.91
N GLY A 144 -11.04 3.40 30.15
CA GLY A 144 -11.32 2.82 31.46
C GLY A 144 -10.33 1.71 31.82
N GLU A 145 -10.14 1.45 33.12
CA GLU A 145 -9.27 0.37 33.59
C GLU A 145 -9.57 -0.97 32.89
N GLY A 146 -8.53 -1.61 32.38
CA GLY A 146 -8.63 -2.89 31.67
C GLY A 146 -9.05 -2.81 30.20
N GLN A 147 -9.32 -1.61 29.66
CA GLN A 147 -9.53 -1.44 28.22
C GLN A 147 -8.20 -1.33 27.48
N GLN A 148 -8.06 -2.13 26.42
CA GLN A 148 -6.90 -2.06 25.55
C GLN A 148 -7.03 -0.87 24.58
N LEU A 149 -5.95 -0.11 24.40
CA LEU A 149 -5.89 0.95 23.40
C LEU A 149 -6.20 0.37 22.01
N PRO A 150 -7.21 0.90 21.29
CA PRO A 150 -7.46 0.44 19.93
C PRO A 150 -6.21 0.69 19.09
N SER A 151 -5.83 -0.27 18.25
CA SER A 151 -4.72 -0.09 17.32
C SER A 151 -5.21 0.50 16.00
N PRO A 152 -4.41 1.33 15.30
CA PRO A 152 -4.67 1.66 13.91
C PRO A 152 -4.80 0.37 13.05
N ILE A 153 -5.55 0.44 11.96
CA ILE A 153 -5.62 -0.68 10.99
C ILE A 153 -4.29 -0.84 10.26
N LEU A 154 -3.55 0.27 10.11
CA LEU A 154 -2.19 0.24 9.60
C LEU A 154 -1.31 -0.60 10.52
N ARG A 155 -0.81 -1.70 9.97
CA ARG A 155 0.07 -2.62 10.73
C ARG A 155 1.35 -1.91 11.11
N ALA A 156 1.87 -2.24 12.29
CA ALA A 156 3.05 -1.61 12.88
C ALA A 156 2.90 -0.11 13.19
N SER A 157 1.68 0.44 13.13
CA SER A 157 1.35 1.75 13.66
C SER A 157 0.79 1.64 15.09
N SER A 158 0.89 2.72 15.86
CA SER A 158 0.28 2.86 17.19
C SER A 158 -0.30 4.26 17.33
N PHE A 159 -1.45 4.41 17.98
CA PHE A 159 -1.87 5.73 18.42
C PHE A 159 -1.01 6.21 19.58
N ARG A 160 -0.73 7.50 19.57
CA ARG A 160 0.02 8.21 20.60
C ARG A 160 -0.67 9.55 20.88
N LEU A 161 -0.36 10.09 22.05
CA LEU A 161 -0.84 11.38 22.50
C LEU A 161 0.34 12.34 22.69
N ASP A 162 0.15 13.57 22.22
CA ASP A 162 1.04 14.70 22.49
C ASP A 162 0.19 15.93 22.83
N GLY A 163 0.18 16.32 24.11
CA GLY A 163 -0.80 17.26 24.65
C GLY A 163 -2.24 16.78 24.42
N CYS A 164 -3.08 17.61 23.82
CA CYS A 164 -4.44 17.24 23.38
C CYS A 164 -4.49 16.81 21.91
N THR A 165 -3.40 16.28 21.37
CA THR A 165 -3.29 15.84 19.97
C THR A 165 -3.08 14.35 19.90
N VAL A 166 -4.00 13.66 19.24
CA VAL A 166 -3.86 12.23 18.92
C VAL A 166 -3.15 12.11 17.58
N TRP A 167 -2.14 11.25 17.50
CA TRP A 167 -1.42 11.01 16.26
C TRP A 167 -1.08 9.52 16.07
N PHE A 168 -0.83 9.14 14.81
CA PHE A 168 -0.37 7.80 14.43
C PHE A 168 0.52 7.89 13.18
N GLU A 169 1.42 6.93 13.05
CA GLU A 169 2.26 6.77 11.85
C GLU A 169 1.42 6.19 10.72
N SER A 170 1.34 6.90 9.59
CA SER A 170 0.59 6.46 8.42
C SER A 170 1.52 5.77 7.39
N THR A 171 1.02 5.63 6.16
CA THR A 171 1.79 5.12 5.03
C THR A 171 2.72 6.19 4.46
N LEU A 172 3.74 5.75 3.72
CA LEU A 172 4.62 6.65 2.96
C LEU A 172 5.22 7.77 3.82
N PHE A 173 5.75 7.45 5.01
CA PHE A 173 6.44 8.41 5.88
C PHE A 173 5.59 9.50 6.51
N THR A 174 4.30 9.55 6.18
CA THR A 174 3.41 10.56 6.74
C THR A 174 3.04 10.21 8.18
N THR A 175 3.00 11.23 9.03
CA THR A 175 2.38 11.15 10.35
C THR A 175 1.05 11.89 10.31
N CYS A 176 -0.02 11.21 10.71
CA CYS A 176 -1.34 11.80 10.81
C CYS A 176 -1.63 12.22 12.24
N ARG A 177 -2.06 13.46 12.43
CA ARG A 177 -2.41 14.01 13.74
C ARG A 177 -3.70 14.81 13.71
N ARG A 178 -4.41 14.82 14.83
CA ARG A 178 -5.61 15.63 15.05
C ARG A 178 -5.70 16.07 16.51
N SER A 179 -5.87 17.38 16.69
CA SER A 179 -6.12 18.01 17.99
C SER A 179 -7.61 17.98 18.34
N THR A 180 -7.95 17.99 19.63
CA THR A 180 -9.33 18.15 20.14
C THR A 180 -10.02 19.40 19.59
N GLY A 181 -9.28 20.48 19.35
CA GLY A 181 -9.79 21.72 18.76
C GLY A 181 -9.90 21.73 17.22
N SER A 182 -9.53 20.65 16.54
CA SER A 182 -9.55 20.56 15.07
C SER A 182 -10.61 19.58 14.56
N ASN A 183 -11.26 19.96 13.45
CA ASN A 183 -12.17 19.08 12.72
C ASN A 183 -11.47 18.20 11.67
N GLU A 184 -10.20 18.46 11.40
CA GLU A 184 -9.46 17.83 10.30
C GLU A 184 -8.22 17.08 10.81
N TRP A 185 -7.92 15.95 10.15
CA TRP A 185 -6.66 15.25 10.29
C TRP A 185 -5.61 15.91 9.39
N LEU A 186 -4.46 16.23 9.97
CA LEU A 186 -3.30 16.72 9.24
C LEU A 186 -2.31 15.57 9.10
N CYS A 187 -2.07 15.12 7.87
CA CYS A 187 -1.08 14.10 7.55
C CYS A 187 0.08 14.75 6.79
N SER A 188 1.27 14.72 7.36
CA SER A 188 2.48 15.28 6.76
C SER A 188 3.70 14.44 7.10
N ASP A 189 4.70 14.48 6.24
CA ASP A 189 6.04 13.91 6.48
C ASP A 189 6.78 14.68 7.60
#